data_AF-A0A1B6DV43-F1
#
_entry.id   AF-A0A1B6DV43-F1
#
_cell.length_a   1.000
_cell.length_b   1.000
_cell.length_c   1.000
_cell.angle_alpha   90.00
_cell.angle_beta   90.00
_cell.angle_gamma   90.00
#
_symmetry.space_group_name_H-M   'P 1'
#
loop_
_entity.id
_entity.type
_entity.pdbx_description
1 polymer ?
#
loop_
_entity_poly.entity_id
_entity_poly.type
_entity_poly.pdbx_seq_one_letter_code
_entity_poly.pdbx_strand_id
1 'polypeptide(L)'
;MVINLAFSIFILFCILENSNPIEYKGSFAELGEFPYVVLLLINKGMSCTGGLLEPAWIVTAAHCVVDKQNKKFIPEDITLEKPFEMNNCVNIIEMAGDEWPYKDGGEYRSCIAAGFGDLGKTKSNTKLKKMNVEATHGEKSCPCTKRLECLMLQKKSFKICIPATTIG
;
A
#
# COMPACT_ATOMS: atom_id res chain seq x y z
N MET A 1 51.12 8.78 -19.00
CA MET A 1 49.68 8.43 -19.00
C MET A 1 48.95 9.56 -18.29
N VAL A 2 48.62 10.62 -19.01
CA VAL A 2 48.05 11.85 -18.44
C VAL A 2 46.54 11.70 -18.49
N ILE A 3 45.94 11.32 -17.36
CA ILE A 3 44.49 11.29 -17.22
C ILE A 3 44.05 12.75 -17.25
N ASN A 4 43.40 13.16 -18.34
CA ASN A 4 43.03 14.55 -18.57
C ASN A 4 42.09 15.00 -17.44
N LEU A 5 42.44 16.05 -16.69
CA LEU A 5 41.64 16.52 -15.54
C LEU A 5 40.16 16.78 -15.94
N ALA A 6 39.93 17.16 -17.20
CA ALA A 6 38.59 17.31 -17.75
C ALA A 6 37.78 16.00 -17.79
N PHE A 7 38.43 14.86 -18.02
CA PHE A 7 37.81 13.53 -18.03
C PHE A 7 37.42 13.08 -16.61
N SER A 8 38.26 13.37 -15.61
CA SER A 8 37.92 13.11 -14.19
C SER A 8 36.78 14.01 -13.69
N ILE A 9 36.71 15.26 -14.15
CA ILE A 9 35.61 16.19 -13.83
C ILE A 9 34.29 15.74 -14.49
N PHE A 10 34.34 15.25 -15.74
CA PHE A 10 33.16 14.75 -16.45
C PHE A 10 32.59 13.49 -15.78
N ILE A 11 33.46 12.56 -15.37
CA ILE A 11 33.04 11.36 -14.63
C ILE A 11 32.46 11.75 -13.25
N LEU A 12 33.04 12.74 -12.58
CA LEU A 12 32.53 13.23 -11.30
C LEU A 12 31.13 13.89 -11.41
N PHE A 13 30.86 14.61 -12.50
CA PHE A 13 29.52 15.17 -12.78
C PHE A 13 28.49 14.08 -13.09
N CYS A 14 28.85 13.06 -13.90
CA CYS A 14 27.95 11.94 -14.21
C CYS A 14 27.59 11.09 -12.98
N ILE A 15 28.46 10.99 -11.98
CA ILE A 15 28.19 10.22 -10.75
C ILE A 15 27.30 11.01 -9.76
N LEU A 16 27.32 12.34 -9.80
CA LEU A 16 26.55 13.19 -8.88
C LEU A 16 25.08 13.42 -9.30
N GLU A 17 24.69 13.12 -10.55
CA GLU A 17 23.35 13.45 -11.07
C GLU A 17 22.38 12.26 -11.21
N ASN A 18 22.77 11.02 -10.87
CA ASN A 18 21.93 9.85 -11.22
C ASN A 18 21.15 9.22 -10.06
N SER A 19 20.54 10.06 -9.23
CA SER A 19 19.29 9.70 -8.55
C SER A 19 18.38 10.93 -8.55
N ASN A 20 17.65 11.14 -9.65
CA ASN A 20 16.48 12.02 -9.57
C ASN A 20 15.61 11.50 -8.42
N PRO A 21 15.39 12.27 -7.35
CA PRO A 21 14.48 11.84 -6.30
C PRO A 21 13.12 11.57 -6.94
N ILE A 22 12.51 10.43 -6.62
CA ILE A 22 11.18 10.08 -7.14
C ILE A 22 10.24 11.23 -6.79
N GLU A 23 9.87 12.03 -7.78
CA GLU A 23 8.95 13.14 -7.60
C GLU A 23 7.57 12.55 -7.35
N TYR A 24 7.01 12.83 -6.18
CA TYR A 24 5.64 12.44 -5.87
C TYR A 24 4.68 13.20 -6.77
N LYS A 25 4.11 12.50 -7.77
CA LYS A 25 3.10 13.05 -8.70
C LYS A 25 1.66 12.98 -8.15
N GLY A 26 1.49 12.70 -6.86
CA GLY A 26 0.17 12.62 -6.23
C GLY A 26 -0.24 13.92 -5.53
N SER A 27 -1.34 13.85 -4.79
CA SER A 27 -1.86 14.94 -3.97
C SER A 27 -2.37 14.43 -2.62
N PHE A 28 -2.63 15.34 -1.68
CA PHE A 28 -3.32 14.95 -0.44
C PHE A 28 -4.78 14.62 -0.73
N ALA A 29 -5.29 13.60 -0.06
CA ALA A 29 -6.71 13.28 -0.10
C ALA A 29 -7.52 14.28 0.73
N GLU A 30 -8.73 14.56 0.28
CA GLU A 30 -9.69 15.34 1.05
C GLU A 30 -10.27 14.50 2.19
N LEU A 31 -10.82 15.18 3.20
CA LEU A 31 -11.45 14.50 4.32
C LEU A 31 -12.67 13.71 3.81
N GLY A 32 -12.68 12.40 4.07
CA GLY A 32 -13.75 11.51 3.63
C GLY A 32 -13.69 11.08 2.15
N GLU A 33 -12.63 11.43 1.41
CA GLU A 33 -12.50 11.04 0.00
C GLU A 33 -12.34 9.52 -0.17
N PHE A 34 -11.61 8.87 0.73
CA PHE A 34 -11.46 7.41 0.76
C PHE A 34 -11.83 6.87 2.14
N PRO A 35 -13.13 6.79 2.47
CA PRO A 35 -13.61 6.52 3.83
C PRO A 35 -13.30 5.09 4.30
N TYR A 36 -12.85 4.23 3.39
CA TYR A 36 -12.44 2.86 3.67
C TYR A 36 -10.95 2.70 3.97
N VAL A 37 -10.12 3.74 3.77
CA VAL A 37 -8.67 3.63 3.95
C VAL A 37 -8.29 3.74 5.42
N VAL A 38 -7.57 2.73 5.91
CA VAL A 38 -7.20 2.59 7.33
C VAL A 38 -5.69 2.65 7.50
N LEU A 39 -5.22 3.41 8.49
CA LEU A 39 -3.83 3.35 8.96
C LEU A 39 -3.67 2.24 10.00
N LEU A 40 -2.88 1.22 9.66
CA LEU A 40 -2.48 0.16 10.56
C LEU A 40 -1.11 0.49 11.15
N LEU A 41 -1.02 0.52 12.48
CA LEU A 41 0.22 0.69 13.21
C LEU A 41 0.67 -0.68 13.70
N ILE A 42 1.88 -1.08 13.30
CA ILE A 42 2.45 -2.40 13.54
C ILE A 42 3.68 -2.27 14.43
N ASN A 43 3.82 -3.16 15.43
CA ASN A 43 4.96 -3.20 16.34
C ASN A 43 6.29 -3.12 15.56
N LYS A 44 7.25 -2.38 16.12
CA LYS A 44 8.53 -1.92 15.52
C LYS A 44 8.44 -0.63 14.69
N GLY A 45 7.38 0.17 14.87
CA GLY A 45 7.27 1.51 14.27
C GLY A 45 6.97 1.49 12.77
N MET A 46 6.45 0.37 12.26
CA MET A 46 6.01 0.26 10.88
C MET A 46 4.55 0.69 10.76
N SER A 47 4.22 1.30 9.63
CA SER A 47 2.84 1.61 9.27
C SER A 47 2.48 0.92 7.96
N CYS A 48 1.25 0.41 7.91
CA CYS A 48 0.66 -0.15 6.72
C CYS A 48 -0.67 0.52 6.40
N THR A 49 -1.07 0.40 5.16
CA THR A 49 -2.41 0.80 4.72
C THR A 49 -3.30 -0.44 4.66
N GLY A 50 -4.56 -0.31 5.08
CA GLY A 50 -5.60 -1.32 4.93
C GLY A 50 -6.88 -0.73 4.35
N GLY A 51 -7.81 -1.60 3.99
CA GLY A 51 -9.15 -1.25 3.50
C GLY A 51 -10.25 -1.87 4.37
N LEU A 52 -11.28 -1.12 4.72
CA LEU A 52 -12.43 -1.63 5.48
C LEU A 52 -13.39 -2.39 4.55
N LEU A 53 -13.47 -3.73 4.65
CA LEU A 53 -14.33 -4.58 3.80
C LEU A 53 -15.73 -4.83 4.37
N GLU A 54 -15.83 -4.89 5.70
CA GLU A 54 -17.07 -5.14 6.43
C GLU A 54 -16.95 -4.45 7.80
N PRO A 55 -18.04 -4.34 8.59
CA PRO A 55 -17.94 -3.82 9.95
C PRO A 55 -16.87 -4.59 10.74
N ALA A 56 -15.84 -3.85 11.14
CA ALA A 56 -14.67 -4.36 11.88
C ALA A 56 -13.78 -5.37 11.11
N TRP A 57 -13.86 -5.45 9.78
CA TRP A 57 -12.97 -6.29 8.96
C TRP A 57 -12.09 -5.45 8.04
N ILE A 58 -10.78 -5.58 8.20
CA ILE A 58 -9.78 -4.82 7.45
C ILE A 58 -9.02 -5.77 6.53
N VAL A 59 -8.98 -5.48 5.23
CA VAL A 59 -8.06 -6.13 4.30
C VAL A 59 -6.71 -5.41 4.30
N THR A 60 -5.63 -6.17 4.30
CA THR A 60 -4.26 -5.64 4.17
C THR A 60 -3.35 -6.68 3.51
N ALA A 61 -2.11 -6.31 3.20
CA ALA A 61 -1.15 -7.21 2.58
C ALA A 61 -0.55 -8.19 3.62
N ALA A 62 -0.16 -9.41 3.22
CA ALA A 62 0.47 -10.37 4.12
C ALA A 62 1.71 -9.80 4.81
N HIS A 63 2.57 -9.09 4.06
CA HIS A 63 3.82 -8.54 4.60
C HIS A 63 3.61 -7.48 5.70
N CYS A 64 2.39 -6.97 5.89
CA CYS A 64 2.04 -6.08 6.98
C CYS A 64 1.82 -6.83 8.30
N VAL A 65 1.52 -8.12 8.25
CA VAL A 65 1.12 -8.91 9.43
C VAL A 65 1.87 -10.24 9.54
N VAL A 66 2.79 -10.49 8.62
CA VAL A 66 3.68 -11.65 8.54
C VAL A 66 5.10 -11.13 8.27
N ASP A 67 6.08 -11.58 9.05
CA ASP A 67 7.48 -11.23 8.82
C ASP A 67 8.13 -12.06 7.70
N LYS A 68 9.39 -11.74 7.38
CA LYS A 68 10.17 -12.43 6.35
C LYS A 68 10.42 -13.91 6.65
N GLN A 69 10.19 -14.35 7.89
CA GLN A 69 10.30 -15.74 8.32
C GLN A 69 8.93 -16.45 8.32
N ASN A 70 7.90 -15.86 7.69
CA ASN A 70 6.52 -16.35 7.69
C ASN A 70 5.88 -16.43 9.09
N LYS A 71 6.41 -15.69 10.06
CA LYS A 71 5.82 -15.62 11.40
C LYS A 71 4.78 -14.51 11.43
N LYS A 72 3.57 -14.86 11.84
CA LYS A 72 2.47 -13.92 12.04
C LYS A 72 2.75 -13.02 13.24
N PHE A 73 2.45 -11.73 13.11
CA PHE A 73 2.43 -10.82 14.24
C PHE A 73 1.29 -11.16 15.19
N ILE A 74 1.48 -10.89 16.48
CA ILE A 74 0.43 -11.08 17.48
C ILE A 74 -0.61 -9.96 17.36
N PRO A 75 -1.90 -10.20 17.65
CA PRO A 75 -2.94 -9.16 17.55
C PRO A 75 -2.65 -7.88 18.36
N GLU A 76 -1.90 -7.97 19.45
CA GLU A 76 -1.47 -6.86 20.28
C GLU A 76 -0.51 -5.91 19.56
N ASP A 77 0.27 -6.44 18.62
CA ASP A 77 1.22 -5.68 17.82
C ASP A 77 0.54 -4.80 16.77
N ILE A 78 -0.75 -5.01 16.53
CA ILE A 78 -1.50 -4.30 15.50
C ILE A 78 -2.55 -3.42 16.16
N THR A 79 -2.43 -2.12 15.89
CA THR A 79 -3.33 -1.10 16.44
C THR A 79 -3.86 -0.22 15.33
N LEU A 80 -5.05 0.32 15.61
CA LEU A 80 -5.66 1.36 14.80
C LEU A 80 -5.37 2.68 15.47
N GLU A 81 -5.13 3.71 14.67
CA GLU A 81 -5.02 5.06 15.21
C GLU A 81 -6.35 5.53 15.82
N LYS A 82 -7.50 5.09 15.26
CA LYS A 82 -8.84 5.45 15.73
C LYS A 82 -9.82 4.26 15.70
N PRO A 83 -10.76 4.16 16.66
CA PRO A 83 -11.81 3.15 16.62
C PRO A 83 -12.78 3.37 15.45
N PHE A 84 -13.38 2.28 14.96
CA PHE A 84 -14.33 2.32 13.85
C PHE A 84 -15.73 2.69 14.34
N GLU A 85 -16.12 3.94 14.14
CA GLU A 85 -17.52 4.34 14.17
C GLU A 85 -17.90 4.73 12.73
N MET A 86 -18.85 4.00 12.15
CA MET A 86 -19.26 4.21 10.76
C MET A 86 -19.88 5.60 10.60
N ASN A 87 -19.39 6.36 9.62
CA ASN A 87 -19.85 7.71 9.29
C ASN A 87 -19.39 8.09 7.87
N ASN A 88 -19.59 9.36 7.48
CA ASN A 88 -19.22 9.83 6.14
C ASN A 88 -17.72 9.78 5.83
N CYS A 89 -16.86 9.65 6.85
CA CYS A 89 -15.41 9.50 6.74
C CYS A 89 -14.91 8.08 7.04
N VAL A 90 -15.78 7.17 7.51
CA VAL A 90 -15.45 5.77 7.85
C VAL A 90 -16.54 4.88 7.28
N ASN A 91 -16.26 4.24 6.16
CA ASN A 91 -17.22 3.40 5.44
C ASN A 91 -16.51 2.23 4.72
N ILE A 92 -17.28 1.26 4.26
CA ILE A 92 -16.79 0.05 3.63
C ILE A 92 -16.41 0.30 2.16
N ILE A 93 -15.35 -0.36 1.68
CA ILE A 93 -15.00 -0.41 0.25
C ILE A 93 -15.88 -1.43 -0.46
N GLU A 94 -16.43 -1.06 -1.61
CA GLU A 94 -17.13 -1.99 -2.49
C GLU A 94 -16.12 -2.82 -3.30
N MET A 95 -16.35 -4.13 -3.36
CA MET A 95 -15.55 -5.02 -4.19
C MET A 95 -16.01 -4.91 -5.64
N ALA A 96 -15.09 -4.69 -6.57
CA ALA A 96 -15.38 -4.74 -7.99
C ALA A 96 -15.77 -6.18 -8.40
N GLY A 97 -16.93 -6.32 -9.03
CA GLY A 97 -17.42 -7.60 -9.56
C GLY A 97 -17.15 -7.81 -11.05
N ASP A 98 -16.61 -6.80 -11.74
CA ASP A 98 -16.38 -6.84 -13.18
C ASP A 98 -15.16 -7.70 -13.55
N GLU A 99 -15.20 -8.32 -14.72
CA GLU A 99 -14.04 -9.04 -15.26
C GLU A 99 -12.87 -8.08 -15.52
N TRP A 100 -11.65 -8.52 -15.21
CA TRP A 100 -10.46 -7.77 -15.60
C TRP A 100 -10.44 -7.57 -17.13
N PRO A 101 -10.07 -6.39 -17.67
CA PRO A 101 -10.23 -6.01 -19.09
C PRO A 101 -9.28 -6.73 -20.07
N TYR A 102 -9.10 -8.05 -19.89
CA TYR A 102 -8.22 -8.90 -20.69
C TYR A 102 -8.66 -9.04 -22.15
N LYS A 103 -9.96 -8.83 -22.42
CA LYS A 103 -10.56 -8.84 -23.76
C LYS A 103 -11.04 -7.42 -24.06
N ASP A 104 -10.83 -6.96 -25.28
CA ASP A 104 -11.22 -5.62 -25.80
C ASP A 104 -10.27 -4.44 -25.49
N GLY A 105 -8.98 -4.72 -25.26
CA GLY A 105 -7.92 -3.70 -25.38
C GLY A 105 -7.41 -3.07 -24.08
N GLY A 106 -7.60 -3.68 -22.91
CA GLY A 106 -7.10 -3.17 -21.63
C GLY A 106 -6.16 -4.12 -20.88
N GLU A 107 -4.85 -4.05 -21.16
CA GLU A 107 -3.82 -4.73 -20.33
C GLU A 107 -3.68 -4.10 -18.92
N TYR A 108 -4.32 -2.94 -18.71
CA TYR A 108 -4.24 -2.13 -17.51
C TYR A 108 -5.61 -1.56 -17.12
N ARG A 109 -5.77 -1.21 -15.83
CA ARG A 109 -6.88 -0.41 -15.29
C ARG A 109 -6.34 0.85 -14.65
N SER A 110 -6.85 2.01 -15.05
CA SER A 110 -6.55 3.27 -14.35
C SER A 110 -7.31 3.30 -13.01
N CYS A 111 -6.58 3.53 -11.94
CA CYS A 111 -7.08 3.52 -10.57
C CYS A 111 -6.47 4.67 -9.75
N ILE A 112 -7.02 4.93 -8.57
CA ILE A 112 -6.40 5.81 -7.58
C ILE A 112 -5.81 4.93 -6.47
N ALA A 113 -4.50 5.05 -6.25
CA ALA A 113 -3.85 4.49 -5.08
C ALA A 113 -3.91 5.51 -3.94
N ALA A 114 -4.48 5.13 -2.80
CA ALA A 114 -4.55 5.95 -1.61
C ALA A 114 -3.87 5.24 -0.42
N GLY A 115 -3.06 5.97 0.33
CA GLY A 115 -2.37 5.40 1.49
C GLY A 115 -1.47 6.37 2.26
N PHE A 116 -0.82 5.84 3.29
CA PHE A 116 -0.01 6.60 4.24
C PHE A 116 1.52 6.40 4.03
N GLY A 117 1.94 5.98 2.84
CA GLY A 117 3.34 5.70 2.52
C GLY A 117 4.27 6.92 2.61
N ASP A 118 5.56 6.68 2.84
CA ASP A 118 6.58 7.72 2.93
C ASP A 118 7.01 8.24 1.55
N LEU A 119 7.24 9.55 1.45
CA LEU A 119 7.73 10.24 0.26
C LEU A 119 9.21 10.65 0.40
N GLY A 120 9.91 10.08 1.37
CA GLY A 120 11.35 10.23 1.56
C GLY A 120 11.80 11.56 2.18
N LYS A 121 10.90 12.55 2.34
CA LYS A 121 11.21 13.87 2.92
C LYS A 121 10.53 14.17 4.26
N THR A 122 9.54 13.38 4.69
CA THR A 122 8.79 13.64 5.93
C THR A 122 8.47 12.35 6.69
N LYS A 123 9.05 12.19 7.89
CA LYS A 123 8.80 11.05 8.80
C LYS A 123 7.40 11.04 9.45
N SER A 124 6.56 12.04 9.19
CA SER A 124 5.20 12.14 9.73
C SER A 124 4.19 11.94 8.61
N ASN A 125 3.66 10.73 8.48
CA ASN A 125 2.71 10.36 7.44
C ASN A 125 1.30 10.15 8.00
N THR A 126 0.80 11.11 8.78
CA THR A 126 -0.60 11.07 9.29
C THR A 126 -1.62 11.58 8.26
N LYS A 127 -1.16 12.20 7.16
CA LYS A 127 -2.05 12.67 6.08
C LYS A 127 -2.17 11.62 4.98
N LEU A 128 -3.41 11.33 4.63
CA LEU A 128 -3.75 10.45 3.52
C LEU A 128 -3.35 11.11 2.20
N LYS A 129 -2.70 10.31 1.36
CA LYS A 129 -2.16 10.70 0.05
C LYS A 129 -2.85 9.87 -1.03
N LYS A 130 -3.05 10.46 -2.20
CA LYS A 130 -3.65 9.81 -3.37
C LYS A 130 -2.79 10.03 -4.62
N MET A 131 -2.79 9.07 -5.53
CA MET A 131 -2.15 9.23 -6.84
C MET A 131 -2.85 8.37 -7.89
N ASN A 132 -2.90 8.88 -9.12
CA ASN A 132 -3.35 8.09 -10.27
C ASN A 132 -2.28 7.04 -10.59
N VAL A 133 -2.73 5.80 -10.75
CA VAL A 133 -1.89 4.65 -11.10
C VAL A 133 -2.54 3.83 -12.20
N GLU A 134 -1.73 3.14 -12.98
CA GLU A 134 -2.20 2.11 -13.91
C GLU A 134 -1.90 0.76 -13.27
N ALA A 135 -2.94 0.07 -12.85
CA ALA A 135 -2.84 -1.28 -12.31
C ALA A 135 -2.75 -2.27 -13.47
N THR A 136 -1.67 -3.04 -13.52
CA THR A 136 -1.49 -4.14 -14.47
C THR A 136 -1.59 -5.48 -13.76
N HIS A 137 -2.04 -6.50 -14.49
CA HIS A 137 -2.06 -7.87 -14.00
C HIS A 137 -1.32 -8.75 -14.99
N GLY A 138 -0.31 -9.49 -14.51
CA GLY A 138 0.49 -10.40 -15.33
C GLY A 138 0.92 -11.63 -14.54
N GLU A 139 1.74 -12.49 -15.14
CA GLU A 139 2.14 -13.76 -14.53
C GLU A 139 2.90 -13.62 -13.19
N LYS A 140 3.53 -12.46 -12.95
CA LYS A 140 4.23 -12.15 -11.69
C LYS A 140 3.34 -11.50 -10.63
N SER A 141 2.10 -11.17 -10.96
CA SER A 141 1.14 -10.64 -10.00
C SER A 141 0.67 -11.75 -9.06
N CYS A 142 0.30 -11.39 -7.83
CA CYS A 142 -0.39 -12.33 -6.96
C CYS A 142 -1.64 -12.85 -7.69
N PRO A 143 -1.92 -14.18 -7.65
CA PRO A 143 -3.15 -14.70 -8.21
C PRO A 143 -4.36 -13.94 -7.67
N CYS A 144 -5.42 -13.81 -8.46
CA CYS A 144 -6.67 -13.29 -7.94
C CYS A 144 -7.23 -14.26 -6.91
N THR A 145 -7.70 -13.73 -5.77
CA THR A 145 -8.33 -14.55 -4.75
C THR A 145 -9.67 -15.07 -5.25
N LYS A 146 -9.87 -16.40 -5.26
CA LYS A 146 -11.16 -17.02 -5.62
C LYS A 146 -12.11 -17.13 -4.43
N ARG A 147 -11.60 -16.90 -3.22
CA ARG A 147 -12.32 -16.97 -1.95
C ARG A 147 -11.54 -16.13 -0.92
N LEU A 148 -12.23 -15.24 -0.20
CA LEU A 148 -11.67 -14.51 0.94
C LEU A 148 -11.28 -15.48 2.06
N GLU A 149 -10.21 -16.24 1.87
CA GLU A 149 -9.58 -17.03 2.90
C GLU A 149 -8.75 -16.08 3.77
N CYS A 150 -9.46 -15.36 4.63
CA CYS A 150 -8.87 -14.41 5.55
C CYS A 150 -8.08 -15.18 6.61
N LEU A 151 -6.77 -14.99 6.63
CA LEU A 151 -5.94 -15.43 7.75
C LEU A 151 -6.24 -14.54 8.96
N MET A 152 -7.10 -15.04 9.84
CA MET A 152 -7.70 -14.27 10.92
C MET A 152 -6.65 -13.89 11.98
N LEU A 153 -6.30 -12.60 12.05
CA LEU A 153 -5.86 -12.00 13.31
C LEU A 153 -7.08 -11.38 13.97
N GLN A 154 -7.49 -11.92 15.11
CA GLN A 154 -8.66 -11.46 15.85
C GLN A 154 -8.22 -10.61 17.04
N LYS A 155 -8.66 -9.36 17.06
CA LYS A 155 -8.69 -8.51 18.24
C LYS A 155 -10.14 -8.38 18.71
N LYS A 156 -10.36 -8.02 19.97
CA LYS A 156 -11.72 -7.75 20.49
C LYS A 156 -12.47 -6.68 19.66
N SER A 157 -11.75 -5.76 19.03
CA SER A 157 -12.32 -4.61 18.31
C SER A 157 -12.32 -4.71 16.79
N PHE A 158 -11.48 -5.56 16.18
CA PHE A 158 -11.42 -5.72 14.72
C PHE A 158 -10.73 -7.02 14.31
N LYS A 159 -10.92 -7.38 13.04
CA LYS A 159 -10.37 -8.56 12.37
C LYS A 159 -9.55 -8.12 11.16
N ILE A 160 -8.46 -8.82 10.91
CA ILE A 160 -7.64 -8.61 9.73
C ILE A 160 -7.86 -9.76 8.76
N CYS A 161 -8.11 -9.41 7.50
CA CYS A 161 -8.13 -10.29 6.36
C CYS A 161 -6.86 -10.09 5.54
N ILE A 162 -6.15 -11.20 5.31
CA ILE A 162 -5.06 -11.27 4.35
C ILE A 162 -5.59 -12.05 3.14
N PRO A 163 -5.62 -11.49 1.93
CA PRO A 163 -5.96 -12.26 0.73
C PRO A 163 -4.93 -13.38 0.54
N ALA A 164 -5.40 -14.62 0.40
CA ALA A 164 -4.60 -15.85 0.38
C ALA A 164 -3.48 -15.93 -0.68
N THR A 165 -3.40 -14.96 -1.58
CA THR A 165 -2.46 -14.94 -2.71
C THR A 165 -1.20 -14.13 -2.45
N THR A 166 -1.02 -13.66 -1.20
CA THR A 166 0.12 -12.84 -0.77
C THR A 166 1.22 -13.62 -0.01
N ILE A 167 1.10 -14.95 0.08
CA ILE A 167 2.14 -15.84 0.62
C ILE A 167 2.67 -16.70 -0.53
N GLY A 168 3.64 -16.17 -1.27
CA GLY A 168 4.35 -16.83 -2.36
C GLY A 168 5.83 -16.52 -2.28
#